data_AF-A0A5E8H737-F1
#
_entry.id   AF-A0A5E8H737-F1
#
_cell.length_a   1.000
_cell.length_b   1.000
_cell.length_c   1.000
_cell.angle_alpha   90.00
_cell.angle_beta   90.00
_cell.angle_gamma   90.00
#
_symmetry.space_group_name_H-M   'P 1'
#
loop_
_entity.id
_entity.type
_entity.pdbx_description
1 polymer ?
#
loop_
_entity_poly.entity_id
_entity_poly.type
_entity_poly.pdbx_seq_one_letter_code
_entity_poly.pdbx_strand_id
1 'polypeptide(L)'
;MKIKKIITLNILIFGMFLNCDLQKSLLVVDIQELSKLNRNEIETKYGKPIHISNDKSIKYDQVYYSINENEVYIEFEKNKPIWIFLQNPKKAKFESNPLVYFNLDAYSPYFENKVTKRWKNVPGFIEVSAVANSNGGLTQISFNISRKF
;
A
#
# COMPACT_ATOMS: atom_id res chain seq x y z
N MET A 1 -7.01 -50.90 25.16
CA MET A 1 -6.13 -49.71 25.08
C MET A 1 -6.19 -49.15 23.66
N LYS A 2 -6.92 -48.06 23.42
CA LYS A 2 -7.01 -47.40 22.09
C LYS A 2 -6.59 -45.94 22.23
N ILE A 3 -5.31 -45.67 22.01
CA ILE A 3 -4.77 -44.33 21.86
C ILE A 3 -5.11 -43.89 20.44
N LYS A 4 -6.20 -43.14 20.29
CA LYS A 4 -6.53 -42.41 19.05
C LYS A 4 -7.06 -41.04 19.45
N LYS A 5 -6.18 -40.08 19.75
CA LYS A 5 -6.54 -38.65 19.88
C LYS A 5 -5.32 -37.72 20.08
N ILE A 6 -4.20 -37.89 19.36
CA ILE A 6 -3.09 -36.89 19.43
C ILE A 6 -2.39 -36.69 18.07
N ILE A 7 -3.13 -36.55 16.96
CA ILE A 7 -2.51 -36.18 15.67
C ILE A 7 -3.18 -34.95 15.03
N THR A 8 -4.40 -34.59 15.42
CA THR A 8 -5.14 -33.50 14.74
C THR A 8 -4.76 -32.08 15.19
N LEU A 9 -3.98 -31.89 16.26
CA LEU A 9 -3.66 -30.56 16.79
C LEU A 9 -2.41 -29.91 16.16
N ASN A 10 -1.46 -30.71 15.65
CA ASN A 10 -0.20 -30.19 15.09
C ASN A 10 -0.32 -29.67 13.64
N ILE A 11 -1.37 -30.04 12.90
CA ILE A 11 -1.57 -29.59 11.51
C ILE A 11 -2.10 -28.14 11.47
N LEU A 12 -2.87 -27.73 12.48
CA LEU A 12 -3.46 -26.39 12.52
C LEU A 12 -2.42 -25.29 12.81
N ILE A 13 -1.43 -25.59 13.63
CA ILE A 13 -0.37 -24.66 14.02
C ILE A 13 0.59 -24.41 12.85
N PHE A 14 0.91 -25.45 12.06
CA PHE A 14 1.79 -25.32 10.89
C PHE A 14 1.18 -24.47 9.75
N GLY A 15 -0.16 -24.51 9.59
CA GLY A 15 -0.87 -23.68 8.61
C GLY A 15 -0.94 -22.18 8.94
N MET A 16 -0.87 -21.81 10.23
CA MET A 16 -0.90 -20.40 10.65
C MET A 16 0.44 -19.68 10.41
N PHE A 17 1.58 -20.35 10.61
CA PHE A 17 2.89 -19.75 10.38
C PHE A 17 3.17 -19.51 8.89
N LEU A 18 2.79 -20.43 8.00
CA LEU A 18 3.00 -20.30 6.55
C LEU A 18 2.17 -19.16 5.91
N ASN A 19 0.99 -18.87 6.43
CA ASN A 19 0.14 -17.80 5.89
C ASN A 19 0.68 -16.39 6.21
N CYS A 20 1.30 -16.19 7.37
CA CYS A 20 1.82 -14.89 7.77
C CYS A 20 3.04 -14.47 6.94
N ASP A 21 3.95 -15.41 6.66
CA ASP A 21 5.13 -15.17 5.82
C ASP A 21 4.76 -14.94 4.35
N LEU A 22 3.75 -15.66 3.85
CA LEU A 22 3.25 -15.45 2.49
C LEU A 22 2.61 -14.07 2.33
N GLN A 23 1.81 -13.63 3.31
CA GLN A 23 1.17 -12.32 3.30
C GLN A 23 2.20 -11.17 3.37
N LYS A 24 3.26 -11.32 4.18
CA LYS A 24 4.40 -10.38 4.19
C LYS A 24 5.17 -10.38 2.86
N SER A 25 5.31 -11.54 2.21
CA SER A 25 6.04 -11.63 0.93
C SER A 25 5.35 -10.88 -0.23
N LEU A 26 4.02 -10.75 -0.14
CA LEU A 26 3.15 -10.11 -1.13
C LEU A 26 2.88 -8.63 -0.82
N LEU A 27 3.22 -8.16 0.38
CA LEU A 27 3.03 -6.77 0.78
C LEU A 27 3.93 -5.85 -0.05
N VAL A 28 3.31 -4.85 -0.68
CA VAL A 28 4.00 -3.80 -1.42
C VAL A 28 4.50 -2.77 -0.42
N VAL A 29 3.58 -2.09 0.29
CA VAL A 29 3.89 -1.09 1.32
C VAL A 29 2.75 -1.11 2.33
N ASP A 30 3.05 -1.02 3.63
CA ASP A 30 2.01 -0.75 4.62
C ASP A 30 1.62 0.73 4.56
N ILE A 31 0.58 1.03 3.79
CA ILE A 31 0.16 2.42 3.53
C ILE A 31 -0.55 3.02 4.75
N GLN A 32 -1.22 2.20 5.55
CA GLN A 32 -1.89 2.69 6.76
C GLN A 32 -0.86 3.14 7.80
N GLU A 33 0.23 2.40 7.97
CA GLU A 33 1.34 2.83 8.81
C GLU A 33 2.05 4.06 8.21
N LEU A 34 2.43 3.98 6.94
CA LEU A 34 3.18 5.05 6.26
C LEU A 34 2.45 6.40 6.34
N SER A 35 1.12 6.40 6.21
CA SER A 35 0.28 7.60 6.29
C SER A 35 0.28 8.31 7.66
N LYS A 36 0.69 7.62 8.73
CA LYS A 36 0.70 8.15 10.10
C LYS A 36 2.06 8.68 10.52
N LEU A 37 3.12 8.29 9.81
CA LEU A 37 4.49 8.72 10.09
C LEU A 37 4.76 10.12 9.53
N ASN A 38 5.62 10.88 10.17
CA ASN A 38 6.22 12.08 9.59
C ASN A 38 7.47 11.73 8.76
N ARG A 39 7.98 12.67 7.96
CA ARG A 39 9.13 12.43 7.07
C ARG A 39 10.36 11.86 7.80
N ASN A 40 10.67 12.36 9.00
CA ASN A 40 11.84 11.90 9.74
C ASN A 40 11.66 10.44 10.19
N GLU A 41 10.45 10.08 10.64
CA GLU A 41 10.13 8.71 11.02
C GLU A 41 10.17 7.76 9.82
N ILE A 42 9.68 8.21 8.65
CA ILE A 42 9.79 7.47 7.38
C ILE A 42 11.27 7.26 7.03
N GLU A 43 12.09 8.31 7.12
CA GLU A 43 13.53 8.22 6.81
C GLU A 43 14.30 7.32 7.78
N THR A 44 13.91 7.31 9.07
CA THR A 44 14.48 6.38 10.05
C THR A 44 14.09 4.94 9.77
N LYS A 45 12.84 4.70 9.37
CA LYS A 45 12.31 3.35 9.18
C LYS A 45 12.71 2.73 7.83
N TYR A 46 12.63 3.49 6.76
CA TYR A 46 12.78 3.01 5.38
C TYR A 46 14.07 3.50 4.71
N GLY A 47 14.84 4.35 5.38
CA GLY A 47 16.07 4.93 4.85
C GLY A 47 15.84 6.29 4.17
N LYS A 48 16.95 6.89 3.72
CA LYS A 48 16.92 8.21 3.09
C LYS A 48 16.18 8.19 1.74
N PRO A 49 15.62 9.34 1.30
CA PRO A 49 15.00 9.45 -0.01
C PRO A 49 15.97 9.09 -1.13
N ILE A 50 15.46 8.46 -2.19
CA ILE A 50 16.22 8.26 -3.44
C ILE A 50 16.28 9.55 -4.27
N HIS A 51 15.25 10.39 -4.17
CA HIS A 51 15.14 11.64 -4.88
C HIS A 51 14.20 12.60 -4.12
N ILE A 52 14.52 13.90 -4.17
CA ILE A 52 13.64 14.97 -3.71
C ILE A 52 13.46 15.90 -4.91
N SER A 53 12.22 16.08 -5.35
CA SER A 53 11.93 17.01 -6.44
C SER A 53 11.90 18.44 -5.91
N ASN A 54 12.44 19.36 -6.71
CA ASN A 54 12.49 20.79 -6.42
C ASN A 54 11.57 21.57 -7.38
N ASP A 55 10.54 20.92 -7.93
CA ASP A 55 9.58 21.56 -8.80
C ASP A 55 8.74 22.59 -8.02
N LYS A 56 9.09 23.87 -8.20
CA LYS A 56 8.44 25.00 -7.54
C LYS A 56 7.00 25.24 -8.02
N SER A 57 6.57 24.61 -9.11
CA SER A 57 5.18 24.69 -9.57
C SER A 57 4.23 23.91 -8.66
N ILE A 58 4.77 23.01 -7.84
CA ILE A 58 3.99 22.16 -6.95
C ILE A 58 4.11 22.68 -5.51
N LYS A 59 2.96 22.85 -4.87
CA LYS A 59 2.84 23.51 -3.55
C LYS A 59 3.49 22.72 -2.41
N TYR A 60 3.70 21.43 -2.60
CA TYR A 60 4.04 20.47 -1.56
C TYR A 60 5.44 19.91 -1.76
N ASP A 61 6.10 19.52 -0.67
CA ASP A 61 7.42 18.88 -0.76
C ASP A 61 7.26 17.49 -1.37
N GLN A 62 8.05 17.22 -2.39
CA GLN A 62 7.94 16.02 -3.22
C GLN A 62 9.12 15.09 -2.98
N VAL A 63 8.87 13.91 -2.41
CA VAL A 63 9.94 13.01 -1.99
C VAL A 63 9.68 11.60 -2.46
N TYR A 64 10.72 10.96 -2.98
CA TYR A 64 10.69 9.61 -3.51
C TYR A 64 11.51 8.70 -2.60
N TYR A 65 10.96 7.56 -2.27
CA TYR A 65 11.58 6.51 -1.45
C TYR A 65 11.61 5.19 -2.21
N SER A 66 12.57 4.33 -1.87
CA SER A 66 12.55 2.92 -2.24
C SER A 66 12.07 2.10 -1.04
N ILE A 67 10.84 1.60 -1.09
CA ILE A 67 10.23 0.82 0.00
C ILE A 67 9.86 -0.56 -0.56
N ASN A 68 10.43 -1.62 0.02
CA ASN A 68 10.23 -3.00 -0.43
C ASN A 68 10.43 -3.16 -1.95
N GLU A 69 11.47 -2.53 -2.51
CA GLU A 69 11.79 -2.50 -3.94
C GLU A 69 10.77 -1.80 -4.86
N ASN A 70 9.88 -0.99 -4.29
CA ASN A 70 8.94 -0.14 -5.01
C ASN A 70 9.34 1.33 -4.87
N GLU A 71 9.20 2.09 -5.94
CA GLU A 71 9.31 3.55 -5.88
C GLU A 71 8.01 4.12 -5.32
N VAL A 72 8.13 4.80 -4.18
CA VAL A 72 7.01 5.43 -3.48
C VAL A 72 7.22 6.93 -3.50
N TYR A 73 6.32 7.62 -4.18
CA TYR A 73 6.26 9.08 -4.19
C TYR A 73 5.35 9.57 -3.08
N ILE A 74 5.82 10.50 -2.26
CA ILE A 74 5.07 11.06 -1.15
C ILE A 74 5.14 12.58 -1.24
N GLU A 75 3.99 13.23 -1.21
CA GLU A 75 3.89 14.68 -0.98
C GLU A 75 3.73 14.96 0.51
N PHE A 76 4.46 15.97 0.99
CA PHE A 76 4.40 16.41 2.37
C PHE A 76 3.89 17.85 2.49
N GLU A 77 3.08 18.09 3.50
CA GLU A 77 2.77 19.42 4.03
C GLU A 77 3.23 19.47 5.48
N LYS A 78 4.11 20.42 5.82
CA LYS A 78 4.65 20.59 7.19
C LYS A 78 5.16 19.26 7.79
N ASN A 79 5.99 18.54 7.03
CA ASN A 79 6.60 17.27 7.44
C ASN A 79 5.64 16.07 7.56
N LYS A 80 4.35 16.22 7.22
CA LYS A 80 3.35 15.15 7.26
C LYS A 80 2.95 14.71 5.85
N PRO A 81 2.82 13.40 5.58
CA PRO A 81 2.29 12.90 4.31
C PRO A 81 0.88 13.40 4.07
N ILE A 82 0.62 13.91 2.86
CA ILE A 82 -0.72 14.33 2.43
C ILE A 82 -1.22 13.53 1.21
N TRP A 83 -0.28 12.94 0.47
CA TRP A 83 -0.55 12.11 -0.70
C TRP A 83 0.57 11.09 -0.85
N ILE A 84 0.20 9.83 -1.06
CA ILE A 84 1.15 8.75 -1.36
C ILE A 84 0.76 8.17 -2.72
N PHE A 85 1.73 7.99 -3.59
CA PHE A 85 1.54 7.49 -4.96
C PHE A 85 2.59 6.44 -5.28
N LEU A 86 2.16 5.40 -5.99
CA LEU A 86 3.05 4.39 -6.54
C LEU A 86 2.75 4.20 -8.01
N GLN A 87 3.81 4.15 -8.80
CA GLN A 87 3.76 3.79 -10.21
C GLN A 87 4.30 2.38 -10.40
N ASN A 88 3.60 1.58 -11.19
CA ASN A 88 3.90 0.18 -11.50
C ASN A 88 4.31 -0.64 -10.26
N PRO A 89 3.50 -0.65 -9.18
CA PRO A 89 3.85 -1.39 -7.98
C PRO A 89 4.08 -2.87 -8.30
N LYS A 90 5.25 -3.38 -7.94
CA LYS A 90 5.60 -4.79 -8.11
C LYS A 90 4.63 -5.66 -7.32
N LYS A 91 4.38 -6.89 -7.78
CA LYS A 91 3.57 -7.92 -7.10
C LYS A 91 2.07 -7.61 -6.96
N ALA A 92 1.64 -6.36 -7.13
CA ALA A 92 0.23 -5.97 -7.07
C ALA A 92 -0.50 -6.20 -8.40
N LYS A 93 -1.77 -6.61 -8.29
CA LYS A 93 -2.67 -6.79 -9.43
C LYS A 93 -3.87 -5.86 -9.30
N PHE A 94 -4.44 -5.44 -10.42
CA PHE A 94 -5.64 -4.61 -10.44
C PHE A 94 -6.92 -5.41 -10.15
N GLU A 95 -6.92 -6.70 -10.47
CA GLU A 95 -8.04 -7.62 -10.26
C GLU A 95 -8.14 -8.11 -8.81
N SER A 96 -9.33 -8.52 -8.38
CA SER A 96 -9.79 -8.78 -7.00
C SER A 96 -9.92 -7.52 -6.13
N ASN A 97 -8.87 -7.05 -5.45
CA ASN A 97 -8.89 -5.77 -4.74
C ASN A 97 -7.45 -5.31 -4.50
N PRO A 98 -6.94 -4.27 -5.19
CA PRO A 98 -5.54 -3.90 -5.07
C PRO A 98 -5.15 -3.44 -3.66
N LEU A 99 -6.12 -3.00 -2.83
CA LEU A 99 -5.89 -2.48 -1.48
C LEU A 99 -5.18 -3.49 -0.55
N VAL A 100 -5.42 -4.79 -0.74
CA VAL A 100 -4.82 -5.83 0.13
C VAL A 100 -3.30 -5.89 0.02
N TYR A 101 -2.75 -5.54 -1.13
CA TYR A 101 -1.29 -5.44 -1.33
C TYR A 101 -0.67 -4.28 -0.55
N PHE A 102 -1.49 -3.39 0.00
CA PHE A 102 -1.09 -2.18 0.72
C PHE A 102 -1.44 -2.20 2.21
N ASN A 103 -1.68 -3.40 2.75
CA ASN A 103 -2.12 -3.65 4.13
C ASN A 103 -3.44 -2.94 4.49
N LEU A 104 -4.41 -2.95 3.56
CA LEU A 104 -5.75 -2.42 3.78
C LEU A 104 -6.80 -3.51 3.57
N ASP A 105 -7.94 -3.40 4.22
CA ASP A 105 -9.05 -4.32 3.98
C ASP A 105 -9.57 -4.21 2.54
N ALA A 106 -10.27 -5.25 2.10
CA ALA A 106 -10.85 -5.33 0.78
C ALA A 106 -12.16 -4.50 0.68
N TYR A 107 -12.07 -3.17 0.73
CA TYR A 107 -13.21 -2.28 0.56
C TYR A 107 -13.78 -2.32 -0.87
N SER A 108 -15.11 -2.22 -1.01
CA SER A 108 -15.75 -2.05 -2.32
C SER A 108 -15.55 -0.61 -2.84
N PRO A 109 -15.16 -0.44 -4.12
CA PRO A 109 -15.03 0.89 -4.71
C PRO A 109 -16.40 1.55 -4.90
N TYR A 110 -16.48 2.87 -4.77
CA TYR A 110 -17.69 3.62 -5.13
C TYR A 110 -17.79 3.88 -6.64
N PHE A 111 -16.67 3.74 -7.34
CA PHE A 111 -16.57 3.86 -8.79
C PHE A 111 -15.62 2.79 -9.33
N GLU A 112 -16.07 2.03 -10.32
CA GLU A 112 -15.28 1.00 -10.99
C GLU A 112 -15.61 0.98 -12.49
N ASN A 113 -14.56 0.93 -13.30
CA ASN A 113 -14.62 0.56 -14.71
C ASN A 113 -13.42 -0.34 -15.06
N LYS A 114 -13.27 -0.70 -16.34
CA LYS A 114 -12.22 -1.62 -16.80
C LYS A 114 -10.79 -1.17 -16.46
N VAL A 115 -10.55 0.12 -16.25
CA VAL A 115 -9.21 0.70 -16.08
C VAL A 115 -9.05 1.49 -14.80
N THR A 116 -10.10 1.70 -14.01
CA THR A 116 -10.06 2.56 -12.82
C THR A 116 -10.97 2.06 -11.73
N LYS A 117 -10.46 2.08 -10.49
CA LYS A 117 -11.22 1.86 -9.26
C LYS A 117 -10.97 3.02 -8.30
N ARG A 118 -12.01 3.52 -7.62
CA ARG A 118 -11.90 4.58 -6.62
C ARG A 118 -12.68 4.28 -5.34
N TRP A 119 -12.13 4.70 -4.21
CA TRP A 119 -12.70 4.49 -2.89
C TRP A 119 -12.73 5.80 -2.10
N LYS A 120 -13.81 6.02 -1.33
CA LYS A 120 -13.95 7.13 -0.36
C LYS A 120 -14.24 6.62 1.07
N ASN A 121 -14.29 5.31 1.23
CA ASN A 121 -14.63 4.60 2.46
C ASN A 121 -13.42 3.93 3.13
N VAL A 122 -12.20 4.18 2.65
CA VAL A 122 -10.98 3.65 3.27
C VAL A 122 -10.58 4.56 4.44
N PRO A 123 -10.55 4.07 5.68
CA PRO A 123 -10.23 4.89 6.84
C PRO A 123 -8.85 5.56 6.74
N GLY A 124 -8.79 6.85 7.06
CA GLY A 124 -7.56 7.64 6.99
C GLY A 124 -7.27 8.29 5.63
N PHE A 125 -8.10 8.04 4.61
CA PHE A 125 -7.94 8.60 3.27
C PHE A 125 -9.22 9.29 2.81
N ILE A 126 -9.07 10.48 2.21
CA ILE A 126 -10.14 11.18 1.50
C ILE A 126 -10.56 10.40 0.26
N GLU A 127 -9.57 9.92 -0.50
CA GLU A 127 -9.81 9.11 -1.70
C GLU A 127 -8.62 8.18 -1.96
N VAL A 128 -8.90 6.97 -2.42
CA VAL A 128 -7.92 6.08 -3.02
C VAL A 128 -8.30 5.88 -4.48
N SER A 129 -7.35 5.92 -5.40
CA SER A 129 -7.59 5.69 -6.83
C SER A 129 -6.53 4.77 -7.40
N ALA A 130 -6.95 3.72 -8.08
CA ALA A 130 -6.10 2.74 -8.76
C ALA A 130 -6.40 2.72 -10.26
N VAL A 131 -5.36 2.59 -11.08
CA VAL A 131 -5.44 2.59 -12.56
C VAL A 131 -4.74 1.37 -13.15
N ALA A 132 -5.37 0.72 -14.10
CA ALA A 132 -4.84 -0.43 -14.83
C ALA A 132 -4.24 -0.05 -16.19
N ASN A 133 -3.32 -0.87 -16.70
CA ASN A 133 -2.93 -0.86 -18.11
C ASN A 133 -3.87 -1.72 -18.97
N SER A 134 -3.62 -1.73 -20.29
CA SER A 134 -4.35 -2.53 -21.28
C SER A 134 -4.38 -4.03 -20.99
N ASN A 135 -3.42 -4.53 -20.19
CA ASN A 135 -3.27 -5.96 -19.87
C ASN A 135 -3.84 -6.31 -18.48
N GLY A 136 -4.54 -5.38 -17.81
CA GLY A 136 -5.11 -5.59 -16.48
C GLY A 136 -4.08 -5.52 -15.33
N GLY A 137 -2.84 -5.12 -15.58
CA GLY A 137 -1.84 -4.88 -14.54
C GLY A 137 -2.07 -3.56 -13.81
N LEU A 138 -1.77 -3.50 -12.50
CA LEU A 138 -1.86 -2.26 -11.73
C LEU A 138 -0.72 -1.32 -12.14
N THR A 139 -1.05 -0.21 -12.78
CA THR A 139 -0.08 0.77 -13.30
C THR A 139 0.12 1.93 -12.35
N GLN A 140 -0.92 2.35 -11.65
CA GLN A 140 -0.82 3.41 -10.66
C GLN A 140 -1.78 3.16 -9.51
N ILE A 141 -1.37 3.55 -8.31
CA ILE A 141 -2.30 3.71 -7.19
C ILE A 141 -1.91 4.93 -6.37
N SER A 142 -2.91 5.65 -5.90
CA SER A 142 -2.75 6.87 -5.12
C SER A 142 -3.65 6.86 -3.90
N PHE A 143 -3.13 7.38 -2.80
CA PHE A 143 -3.77 7.46 -1.49
C PHE A 143 -3.78 8.92 -1.04
N ASN A 144 -4.91 9.58 -1.21
CA ASN A 144 -5.12 10.97 -0.78
C ASN A 144 -5.50 11.01 0.68
N ILE A 145 -4.60 11.54 1.51
CA ILE A 145 -4.80 11.73 2.95
C ILE A 145 -5.46 13.09 3.18
N SER A 146 -4.90 14.15 2.59
CA SER A 146 -5.39 15.53 2.77
C SER A 146 -5.01 16.52 1.65
N ARG A 147 -4.47 16.04 0.52
CA ARG A 147 -4.08 16.88 -0.62
C ARG A 147 -5.28 17.61 -1.21
N LYS A 148 -5.14 18.94 -1.37
CA LYS A 148 -6.13 19.81 -2.00
C LYS A 148 -5.75 19.99 -3.48
N PHE A 149 -6.75 19.91 -4.37
CA PHE A 149 -6.60 20.13 -5.81
C PHE A 149 -7.08 21.52 -6.19
#